data_AF-A0A225AL08-F1
#
_entry.id   AF-A0A225AL08-F1
#
_cell.length_a   1.000
_cell.length_b   1.000
_cell.length_c   1.000
_cell.angle_alpha   90.00
_cell.angle_beta   90.00
_cell.angle_gamma   90.00
#
_symmetry.space_group_name_H-M   'P 1'
#
loop_
_entity.id
_entity.type
_entity.pdbx_description
1 polymer ?
#
loop_
_entity_poly.entity_id
_entity_poly.type
_entity_poly.pdbx_seq_one_letter_code
_entity_poly.pdbx_strand_id
1 'polypeptide(L)'
;MENMRKIFARLQSQSLTLTRADMDHPAKDHREIPVTPHISIDVPGSFASIAEARDYFESIYQICVHHYPRIMQSTPAVEAPNMSTYLIQQYGALFHKWRTALVHFEESRGESLTTKERIGLKLLHIHKNNTMMYYEYARSSEAALFSKETMPFSWDDHNRQFEEIVSLAASVIETSYDASPFNHSNEGRIRPSFSLDNGVVGPLYNVATLCRDPFIRRRAVDLLRSARRQEGIFNSDLCAIVAEKIISIEETAAEKVILDYQSDLLSLESIISNKKLEKPGSEITKSSGIPNTVRLTYAYPKFDIFKKQMFLTIGQSMKADINIPLPAMSFLVDVPN
;
A
#
# COMPACT_ATOMS: atom_id res chain seq x y z
N MET A 1 -4.61 -19.63 19.87
CA MET A 1 -3.31 -18.93 19.77
C MET A 1 -2.91 -18.64 18.33
N GLU A 2 -2.88 -19.62 17.43
CA GLU A 2 -2.41 -19.41 16.03
C GLU A 2 -3.24 -18.39 15.23
N ASN A 3 -4.58 -18.46 15.30
CA ASN A 3 -5.44 -17.48 14.62
C ASN A 3 -5.23 -16.03 15.12
N MET A 4 -5.00 -15.85 16.43
CA MET A 4 -4.66 -14.54 16.98
C MET A 4 -3.32 -14.05 16.44
N ARG A 5 -2.32 -14.93 16.34
CA ARG A 5 -1.00 -14.59 15.78
C ARG A 5 -1.12 -14.08 14.34
N LYS A 6 -1.93 -14.75 13.50
CA LYS A 6 -2.22 -14.32 12.13
C LYS A 6 -2.87 -12.93 12.08
N ILE A 7 -3.85 -12.66 12.95
CA ILE A 7 -4.50 -11.35 13.06
C ILE A 7 -3.49 -10.24 13.39
N PHE A 8 -2.64 -10.45 14.40
CA PHE A 8 -1.64 -9.45 14.77
C PHE A 8 -0.60 -9.23 13.68
N ALA A 9 -0.20 -10.28 12.95
CA ALA A 9 0.69 -10.15 11.81
C ALA A 9 0.07 -9.30 10.68
N ARG A 10 -1.23 -9.46 10.42
CA ARG A 10 -1.98 -8.62 9.47
C ARG A 10 -2.01 -7.17 9.91
N LEU A 11 -2.36 -6.89 11.18
CA LEU A 11 -2.36 -5.53 11.72
C LEU A 11 -0.98 -4.88 11.64
N GLN A 12 0.09 -5.63 11.89
CA GLN A 12 1.46 -5.15 11.73
C GLN A 12 1.77 -4.81 10.25
N SER A 13 1.42 -5.69 9.31
CA SER A 13 1.54 -5.43 7.87
C SER A 13 0.79 -4.17 7.42
N GLN A 14 -0.41 -3.94 7.97
CA GLN A 14 -1.18 -2.74 7.67
C GLN A 14 -0.46 -1.49 8.19
N SER A 15 0.11 -1.54 9.40
CA SER A 15 0.87 -0.41 9.97
C SER A 15 2.07 0.00 9.11
N LEU A 16 2.78 -0.99 8.55
CA LEU A 16 3.92 -0.80 7.64
C LEU A 16 3.53 -0.06 6.36
N THR A 17 2.33 -0.35 5.84
CA THR A 17 1.83 0.24 4.60
C THR A 17 1.53 1.73 4.74
N LEU A 18 1.11 2.17 5.94
CA LEU A 18 0.86 3.59 6.19
C LEU A 18 2.15 4.39 6.28
N THR A 19 3.13 3.94 7.07
CA THR A 19 4.31 4.76 7.37
C THR A 19 5.24 4.94 6.17
N ARG A 20 5.39 3.93 5.29
CA ARG A 20 6.25 3.92 4.08
C ARG A 20 7.72 4.34 4.23
N ALA A 21 8.11 4.82 5.41
CA ALA A 21 9.44 5.21 5.80
C ALA A 21 9.98 4.17 6.79
N ASP A 22 11.27 3.89 6.72
CA ASP A 22 12.03 3.11 7.71
C ASP A 22 12.05 3.75 9.12
N MET A 23 11.44 4.93 9.27
CA MET A 23 11.73 5.89 10.35
C MET A 23 10.80 5.86 11.56
N ASP A 24 9.72 5.08 11.60
CA ASP A 24 8.87 5.03 12.81
C ASP A 24 8.26 3.63 13.00
N HIS A 25 9.00 2.75 13.68
CA HIS A 25 8.44 1.47 14.14
C HIS A 25 8.66 1.23 15.63
N PRO A 26 7.84 1.83 16.51
CA PRO A 26 7.70 1.37 17.89
C PRO A 26 7.14 -0.06 17.99
N ALA A 27 6.62 -0.63 16.89
CA ALA A 27 6.16 -2.02 16.78
C ALA A 27 7.24 -3.02 16.30
N LYS A 28 8.52 -2.61 16.22
CA LYS A 28 9.65 -3.55 16.05
C LYS A 28 9.79 -4.39 17.32
N ASP A 29 8.94 -5.41 17.45
CA ASP A 29 8.98 -6.35 18.56
C ASP A 29 10.36 -7.05 18.63
N HIS A 30 10.89 -7.16 19.85
CA HIS A 30 12.13 -7.82 20.25
C HIS A 30 12.03 -9.36 20.21
N ARG A 31 11.22 -9.93 19.29
CA ARG A 31 11.12 -11.39 19.16
C ARG A 31 12.36 -11.97 18.51
N GLU A 32 12.74 -13.14 19.03
CA GLU A 32 13.98 -13.88 18.75
C GLU A 32 14.34 -13.92 17.27
N ILE A 33 15.62 -13.63 17.05
CA ILE A 33 16.32 -13.58 15.79
C ILE A 33 16.18 -14.94 15.08
N PRO A 34 15.70 -15.00 13.82
CA PRO A 34 16.04 -16.14 12.99
C PRO A 34 17.56 -16.10 12.81
N VAL A 35 18.26 -16.99 13.53
CA VAL A 35 19.73 -17.08 13.60
C VAL A 35 20.36 -17.37 12.23
N THR A 36 19.54 -17.60 11.20
CA THR A 36 20.00 -18.07 9.90
C THR A 36 19.32 -17.31 8.76
N PRO A 37 20.05 -16.97 7.67
CA PRO A 37 19.48 -16.39 6.46
C PRO A 37 18.64 -17.38 5.64
N HIS A 38 18.52 -18.64 6.09
CA HIS A 38 17.85 -19.71 5.37
C HIS A 38 16.34 -19.65 5.53
N ILE A 39 15.63 -19.58 4.41
CA ILE A 39 14.16 -19.58 4.38
C ILE A 39 13.67 -20.99 4.09
N SER A 40 12.94 -21.57 5.04
CA SER A 40 12.44 -22.94 5.01
C SER A 40 10.92 -22.99 4.80
N ILE A 41 10.45 -22.37 3.72
CA ILE A 41 9.06 -22.51 3.26
C ILE A 41 9.03 -23.43 2.04
N ASP A 42 8.31 -24.53 2.16
CA ASP A 42 8.00 -25.41 1.03
C ASP A 42 6.59 -25.10 0.50
N VAL A 43 6.54 -24.43 -0.66
CA VAL A 43 5.30 -24.06 -1.34
C VAL A 43 4.83 -25.25 -2.17
N PRO A 44 3.59 -25.73 -2.02
CA PRO A 44 3.08 -26.87 -2.78
C PRO A 44 2.99 -26.55 -4.27
N GLY A 45 2.95 -27.59 -5.11
CA GLY A 45 2.80 -27.42 -6.57
C GLY A 45 1.43 -26.85 -6.99
N SER A 46 0.40 -27.02 -6.16
CA SER A 46 -0.91 -26.38 -6.29
C SER A 46 -1.52 -26.25 -4.90
N PHE A 47 -2.29 -25.19 -4.66
CA PHE A 47 -3.04 -25.06 -3.41
C PHE A 47 -4.29 -25.97 -3.44
N ALA A 48 -4.72 -26.41 -2.26
CA ALA A 48 -5.97 -27.09 -2.01
C ALA A 48 -7.13 -26.11 -1.77
N SER A 49 -6.84 -24.86 -1.37
CA SER A 49 -7.87 -23.83 -1.16
C SER A 49 -7.32 -22.40 -1.28
N ILE A 50 -8.22 -21.44 -1.49
CA ILE A 50 -7.90 -20.00 -1.40
C ILE A 50 -7.35 -19.63 -0.01
N ALA A 51 -7.84 -20.26 1.06
CA ALA A 51 -7.37 -19.97 2.41
C ALA A 51 -5.90 -20.39 2.59
N GLU A 52 -5.52 -21.55 2.05
CA GLU A 52 -4.13 -22.01 2.04
C GLU A 52 -3.25 -21.08 1.19
N ALA A 53 -3.68 -20.74 -0.03
CA ALA A 53 -2.95 -19.81 -0.89
C ALA A 53 -2.68 -18.47 -0.17
N ARG A 54 -3.68 -17.95 0.55
CA ARG A 54 -3.56 -16.75 1.38
C ARG A 54 -2.58 -16.92 2.53
N ASP A 55 -2.66 -18.02 3.27
CA ASP A 55 -1.77 -18.27 4.41
C ASP A 55 -0.31 -18.31 3.94
N TYR A 56 0.00 -18.99 2.82
CA TYR A 56 1.35 -18.98 2.24
C TYR A 56 1.77 -17.58 1.77
N PHE A 57 0.88 -16.82 1.13
CA PHE A 57 1.17 -15.45 0.71
C PHE A 57 1.54 -14.57 1.90
N GLU A 58 0.75 -14.62 2.97
CA GLU A 58 1.00 -13.87 4.20
C GLU A 58 2.33 -14.28 4.82
N SER A 59 2.64 -15.57 4.91
CA SER A 59 3.95 -16.04 5.40
C SER A 59 5.11 -15.50 4.56
N ILE A 60 5.02 -15.57 3.23
CA ILE A 60 6.06 -15.05 2.34
C ILE A 60 6.21 -13.53 2.51
N TYR A 61 5.10 -12.79 2.51
CA TYR A 61 5.11 -11.34 2.71
C TYR A 61 5.75 -10.94 4.05
N GLN A 62 5.37 -11.63 5.14
CA GLN A 62 5.91 -11.36 6.47
C GLN A 62 7.42 -11.61 6.53
N ILE A 63 7.91 -12.66 5.89
CA ILE A 63 9.34 -12.90 5.74
C ILE A 63 9.98 -11.77 4.95
N CYS A 64 9.49 -11.43 3.76
CA CYS A 64 10.08 -10.37 2.95
C CYS A 64 10.20 -9.04 3.72
N VAL A 65 9.16 -8.64 4.45
CA VAL A 65 9.12 -7.33 5.13
C VAL A 65 9.87 -7.32 6.47
N HIS A 66 9.91 -8.42 7.22
CA HIS A 66 10.52 -8.44 8.55
C HIS A 66 11.87 -9.17 8.61
N HIS A 67 12.05 -10.23 7.82
CA HIS A 67 13.29 -11.01 7.80
C HIS A 67 14.41 -10.21 7.15
N TYR A 68 14.12 -9.55 6.02
CA TYR A 68 15.11 -8.81 5.27
C TYR A 68 15.82 -7.71 6.08
N PRO A 69 15.11 -6.72 6.68
CA PRO A 69 15.79 -5.65 7.40
C PRO A 69 16.57 -6.15 8.62
N ARG A 70 16.09 -7.24 9.24
CA ARG A 70 16.74 -7.84 10.42
C ARG A 70 18.05 -8.53 10.07
N ILE A 71 18.09 -9.36 9.02
CA ILE A 71 19.34 -9.99 8.57
C ILE A 71 20.34 -8.91 8.15
N MET A 72 19.88 -7.92 7.38
CA MET A 72 20.73 -6.81 6.92
C MET A 72 21.31 -5.99 8.07
N GLN A 73 20.55 -5.73 9.15
CA GLN A 73 21.06 -5.05 10.36
C GLN A 73 22.18 -5.82 11.07
N SER A 74 22.14 -7.16 11.03
CA SER A 74 23.19 -8.01 11.62
C SER A 74 24.33 -8.34 10.68
N THR A 75 24.20 -8.02 9.38
CA THR A 75 25.20 -8.39 8.37
C THR A 75 26.33 -7.36 8.34
N PRO A 76 27.60 -7.78 8.41
CA PRO A 76 28.74 -6.87 8.26
C PRO A 76 28.69 -6.10 6.93
N ALA A 77 29.08 -4.83 6.93
CA ALA A 77 29.01 -3.97 5.75
C ALA A 77 29.72 -4.54 4.50
N VAL A 78 30.80 -5.31 4.71
CA VAL A 78 31.56 -5.98 3.63
C VAL A 78 30.76 -7.10 2.98
N GLU A 79 29.88 -7.78 3.72
CA GLU A 79 29.07 -8.90 3.25
C GLU A 79 27.66 -8.49 2.81
N ALA A 80 27.22 -7.28 3.20
CA ALA A 80 25.89 -6.75 2.94
C ALA A 80 25.44 -6.83 1.47
N PRO A 81 26.28 -6.50 0.45
CA PRO A 81 25.85 -6.59 -0.94
C PRO A 81 25.49 -8.03 -1.38
N ASN A 82 26.32 -9.01 -0.97
CA ASN A 82 26.11 -10.42 -1.31
C ASN A 82 24.91 -10.98 -0.56
N MET A 83 24.74 -10.62 0.71
CA MET A 83 23.60 -11.03 1.52
C MET A 83 22.29 -10.45 0.97
N SER A 84 22.26 -9.15 0.65
CA SER A 84 21.11 -8.49 0.04
C SER A 84 20.71 -9.18 -1.26
N THR A 85 21.67 -9.41 -2.16
CA THR A 85 21.46 -10.13 -3.42
C THR A 85 20.90 -11.53 -3.20
N TYR A 86 21.47 -12.30 -2.28
CA TYR A 86 21.01 -13.64 -1.94
C TYR A 86 19.56 -13.62 -1.43
N LEU A 87 19.24 -12.78 -0.45
CA LEU A 87 17.90 -12.71 0.13
C LEU A 87 16.84 -12.30 -0.90
N ILE A 88 17.13 -11.28 -1.72
CA ILE A 88 16.26 -10.85 -2.81
C ILE A 88 15.98 -12.01 -3.77
N GLN A 89 17.01 -12.74 -4.19
CA GLN A 89 16.85 -13.90 -5.08
C GLN A 89 15.99 -15.00 -4.43
N GLN A 90 16.20 -15.32 -3.15
CA GLN A 90 15.41 -16.31 -2.44
C GLN A 90 13.93 -15.90 -2.35
N TYR A 91 13.64 -14.63 -2.03
CA TYR A 91 12.27 -14.12 -1.99
C TYR A 91 11.61 -14.17 -3.37
N GLY A 92 12.34 -13.76 -4.42
CA GLY A 92 11.87 -13.85 -5.79
C GLY A 92 11.51 -15.29 -6.19
N ALA A 93 12.35 -16.26 -5.83
CA ALA A 93 12.11 -17.67 -6.09
C ALA A 93 10.88 -18.22 -5.34
N LEU A 94 10.71 -17.87 -4.06
CA LEU A 94 9.54 -18.26 -3.27
C LEU A 94 8.25 -17.65 -3.82
N PHE A 95 8.28 -16.37 -4.16
CA PHE A 95 7.12 -15.68 -4.72
C PHE A 95 6.75 -16.24 -6.12
N HIS A 96 7.75 -16.62 -6.92
CA HIS A 96 7.53 -17.31 -8.18
C HIS A 96 6.83 -18.67 -7.96
N LYS A 97 7.32 -19.51 -7.04
CA LYS A 97 6.66 -20.79 -6.69
C LYS A 97 5.21 -20.58 -6.26
N TRP A 98 4.96 -19.60 -5.39
CA TRP A 98 3.62 -19.27 -4.91
C TRP A 98 2.69 -18.85 -6.07
N ARG A 99 3.17 -18.01 -6.99
CA ARG A 99 2.41 -17.61 -8.18
C ARG A 99 2.06 -18.80 -9.06
N THR A 100 3.03 -19.69 -9.31
CA THR A 100 2.81 -20.89 -10.13
C THR A 100 1.77 -21.81 -9.48
N ALA A 101 1.85 -22.03 -8.16
CA ALA A 101 0.87 -22.81 -7.42
C ALA A 101 -0.54 -22.18 -7.43
N LEU A 102 -0.64 -20.85 -7.41
CA LEU A 102 -1.92 -20.14 -7.52
C LEU A 102 -2.53 -20.31 -8.92
N VAL A 103 -1.72 -20.24 -9.98
CA VAL A 103 -2.18 -20.48 -11.36
C VAL A 103 -2.72 -21.90 -11.49
N HIS A 104 -2.01 -22.92 -10.99
CA HIS A 104 -2.50 -24.30 -11.02
C HIS A 104 -3.78 -24.50 -10.19
N PHE A 105 -3.93 -23.81 -9.06
CA PHE A 105 -5.19 -23.81 -8.31
C PHE A 105 -6.33 -23.20 -9.14
N GLU A 106 -6.10 -22.07 -9.81
CA GLU A 106 -7.10 -21.40 -10.65
C GLU A 106 -7.49 -22.27 -11.85
N GLU A 107 -6.52 -22.85 -12.55
CA GLU A 107 -6.75 -23.74 -13.69
C GLU A 107 -7.52 -25.01 -13.30
N SER A 108 -7.18 -25.62 -12.16
CA SER A 108 -7.83 -26.85 -11.69
C SER A 108 -9.24 -26.63 -11.17
N ARG A 109 -9.51 -25.47 -10.56
CA ARG A 109 -10.84 -25.14 -10.02
C ARG A 109 -11.73 -24.48 -11.06
N GLY A 110 -11.19 -23.61 -11.90
CA GLY A 110 -11.89 -22.93 -13.00
C GLY A 110 -13.30 -22.45 -12.64
N GLU A 111 -14.29 -22.94 -13.38
CA GLU A 111 -15.71 -22.57 -13.21
C GLU A 111 -16.32 -23.06 -11.87
N SER A 112 -15.71 -24.05 -11.22
CA SER A 112 -16.21 -24.62 -9.95
C SER A 112 -16.00 -23.72 -8.73
N LEU A 113 -15.27 -22.60 -8.89
CA LEU A 113 -15.06 -21.63 -7.82
C LEU A 113 -16.42 -21.06 -7.36
N THR A 114 -16.61 -20.97 -6.05
CA THR A 114 -17.74 -20.25 -5.46
C THR A 114 -17.54 -18.74 -5.61
N THR A 115 -18.61 -17.95 -5.43
CA THR A 115 -18.50 -16.47 -5.40
C THR A 115 -17.51 -15.99 -4.35
N LYS A 116 -17.47 -16.63 -3.17
CA LYS A 116 -16.51 -16.30 -2.11
C LYS A 116 -15.07 -16.61 -2.52
N GLU A 117 -14.83 -17.75 -3.16
CA GLU A 117 -13.50 -18.10 -3.67
C GLU A 117 -13.06 -17.16 -4.80
N ARG A 118 -13.97 -16.77 -5.70
CA ARG A 118 -13.68 -15.76 -6.73
C ARG A 118 -13.30 -14.41 -6.12
N ILE A 119 -14.00 -13.95 -5.09
CA ILE A 119 -13.61 -12.73 -4.34
C ILE A 119 -12.22 -12.90 -3.73
N GLY A 120 -11.98 -14.03 -3.05
CA GLY A 120 -10.68 -14.31 -2.44
C GLY A 120 -9.53 -14.36 -3.46
N LEU A 121 -9.76 -14.93 -4.64
CA LEU A 121 -8.78 -14.95 -5.74
C LEU A 121 -8.45 -13.54 -6.24
N LYS A 122 -9.47 -12.69 -6.44
CA LYS A 122 -9.26 -11.27 -6.80
C LYS A 122 -8.45 -10.54 -5.74
N LEU A 123 -8.73 -10.76 -4.45
CA LEU A 123 -7.94 -10.20 -3.36
C LEU A 123 -6.48 -10.66 -3.41
N LEU A 124 -6.23 -11.95 -3.66
CA LEU A 124 -4.86 -12.47 -3.81
C LEU A 124 -4.14 -11.85 -5.01
N HIS A 125 -4.82 -11.63 -6.15
CA HIS A 125 -4.20 -10.93 -7.29
C HIS A 125 -3.91 -9.46 -7.00
N ILE A 126 -4.80 -8.75 -6.32
CA ILE A 126 -4.58 -7.37 -5.88
C ILE A 126 -3.31 -7.30 -5.02
N HIS A 127 -3.24 -8.13 -3.97
CA HIS A 127 -2.09 -8.14 -3.05
C HIS A 127 -0.82 -8.62 -3.73
N LYS A 128 -0.90 -9.60 -4.63
CA LYS A 128 0.23 -10.04 -5.47
C LYS A 128 0.80 -8.88 -6.29
N ASN A 129 -0.03 -8.14 -7.02
CA ASN A 129 0.42 -7.01 -7.82
C ASN A 129 1.04 -5.93 -6.94
N ASN A 130 0.41 -5.60 -5.82
CA ASN A 130 0.94 -4.63 -4.86
C ASN A 130 2.32 -5.06 -4.33
N THR A 131 2.46 -6.30 -3.84
CA THR A 131 3.73 -6.81 -3.30
C THR A 131 4.83 -6.91 -4.35
N MET A 132 4.52 -7.30 -5.59
CA MET A 132 5.51 -7.35 -6.67
C MET A 132 6.10 -5.98 -6.98
N MET A 133 5.27 -4.93 -7.07
CA MET A 133 5.77 -3.58 -7.30
C MET A 133 6.71 -3.12 -6.17
N TYR A 134 6.35 -3.39 -4.90
CA TYR A 134 7.22 -3.09 -3.77
C TYR A 134 8.50 -3.91 -3.74
N TYR A 135 8.46 -5.17 -4.16
CA TYR A 135 9.64 -6.01 -4.30
C TYR A 135 10.60 -5.45 -5.36
N GLU A 136 10.08 -5.01 -6.51
CA GLU A 136 10.89 -4.40 -7.56
C GLU A 136 11.50 -3.06 -7.13
N TYR A 137 10.73 -2.24 -6.40
CA TYR A 137 11.22 -1.03 -5.74
C TYR A 137 12.38 -1.33 -4.77
N ALA A 138 12.19 -2.29 -3.87
CA ALA A 138 13.19 -2.66 -2.87
C ALA A 138 14.46 -3.20 -3.55
N ARG A 139 14.30 -4.12 -4.52
CA ARG A 139 15.42 -4.66 -5.30
C ARG A 139 16.23 -3.58 -6.01
N SER A 140 15.54 -2.62 -6.63
CA SER A 140 16.19 -1.52 -7.35
C SER A 140 16.87 -0.55 -6.40
N SER A 141 16.27 -0.30 -5.24
CA SER A 141 16.86 0.51 -4.16
C SER A 141 18.16 -0.10 -3.66
N GLU A 142 18.15 -1.40 -3.39
CA GLU A 142 19.33 -2.14 -2.92
C GLU A 142 20.45 -2.17 -3.95
N ALA A 143 20.13 -2.41 -5.22
CA ALA A 143 21.10 -2.33 -6.30
C ALA A 143 21.76 -0.94 -6.37
N ALA A 144 20.99 0.14 -6.14
CA ALA A 144 21.48 1.52 -6.13
C ALA A 144 22.20 1.92 -4.83
N LEU A 145 22.02 1.21 -3.72
CA LEU A 145 22.81 1.44 -2.50
C LEU A 145 24.26 0.96 -2.67
N PHE A 146 24.45 -0.11 -3.43
CA PHE A 146 25.77 -0.72 -3.64
C PHE A 146 26.43 -0.35 -4.98
N SER A 147 25.66 0.19 -5.93
CA SER A 147 26.20 0.82 -7.15
C SER A 147 26.14 2.34 -6.98
N LYS A 148 27.13 3.09 -7.46
CA LYS A 148 27.07 4.58 -7.45
C LYS A 148 26.07 5.14 -8.48
N GLU A 149 25.10 4.34 -8.89
CA GLU A 149 24.18 4.63 -9.98
C GLU A 149 22.86 5.18 -9.46
N THR A 150 22.14 5.89 -10.34
CA THR A 150 20.79 6.35 -10.02
C THR A 150 19.86 5.14 -9.95
N MET A 151 18.96 5.10 -8.96
CA MET A 151 17.99 4.02 -8.81
C MET A 151 17.15 3.84 -10.10
N PRO A 152 17.25 2.69 -10.80
CA PRO A 152 16.56 2.48 -12.06
C PRO A 152 15.13 1.97 -11.82
N PHE A 153 14.33 2.74 -11.10
CA PHE A 153 12.95 2.40 -10.76
C PHE A 153 12.00 3.57 -10.99
N SER A 154 10.86 3.28 -11.63
CA SER A 154 9.78 4.24 -11.83
C SER A 154 8.44 3.58 -11.52
N TRP A 155 7.62 4.24 -10.69
CA TRP A 155 6.24 3.80 -10.46
C TRP A 155 5.39 3.82 -11.74
N ASP A 156 5.74 4.66 -12.72
CA ASP A 156 4.97 4.77 -13.97
C ASP A 156 5.06 3.50 -14.83
N ASP A 157 6.16 2.73 -14.70
CA ASP A 157 6.34 1.45 -15.40
C ASP A 157 5.32 0.40 -14.93
N HIS A 158 4.61 0.69 -13.84
CA HIS A 158 3.62 -0.17 -13.22
C HIS A 158 2.17 0.30 -13.40
N ASN A 159 1.90 1.26 -14.31
CA ASN A 159 0.55 1.72 -14.59
C ASN A 159 -0.43 0.58 -14.94
N ARG A 160 0.04 -0.47 -15.63
CA ARG A 160 -0.80 -1.65 -15.95
C ARG A 160 -1.22 -2.40 -14.68
N GLN A 161 -0.28 -2.60 -13.74
CA GLN A 161 -0.51 -3.27 -12.46
C GLN A 161 -1.43 -2.44 -11.57
N PHE A 162 -1.27 -1.11 -11.56
CA PHE A 162 -2.18 -0.21 -10.85
C PHE A 162 -3.61 -0.29 -11.39
N GLU A 163 -3.78 -0.25 -12.71
CA GLU A 163 -5.10 -0.39 -13.35
C GLU A 163 -5.75 -1.75 -13.09
N GLU A 164 -4.95 -2.83 -13.07
CA GLU A 164 -5.41 -4.18 -12.70
C GLU A 164 -5.91 -4.21 -11.24
N ILE A 165 -5.16 -3.60 -10.31
CA ILE A 165 -5.57 -3.49 -8.90
C ILE A 165 -6.91 -2.75 -8.78
N VAL A 166 -7.04 -1.60 -9.43
CA VAL A 166 -8.26 -0.78 -9.40
C VAL A 166 -9.45 -1.54 -9.97
N SER A 167 -9.28 -2.22 -11.09
CA SER A 167 -10.36 -2.98 -11.73
C SER A 167 -10.79 -4.20 -10.92
N LEU A 168 -9.85 -4.95 -10.35
CA LEU A 168 -10.16 -6.06 -9.45
C LEU A 168 -10.85 -5.56 -8.18
N ALA A 169 -10.40 -4.44 -7.60
CA ALA A 169 -10.98 -3.86 -6.41
C ALA A 169 -12.42 -3.38 -6.66
N ALA A 170 -12.69 -2.70 -7.78
CA ALA A 170 -14.04 -2.31 -8.20
C ALA A 170 -14.96 -3.55 -8.23
N SER A 171 -14.51 -4.61 -8.88
CA SER A 171 -15.29 -5.85 -8.98
C SER A 171 -15.52 -6.53 -7.62
N VAL A 172 -14.56 -6.49 -6.70
CA VAL A 172 -14.73 -7.01 -5.32
C VAL A 172 -15.75 -6.18 -4.55
N ILE A 173 -15.70 -4.85 -4.68
CA ILE A 173 -16.63 -3.92 -4.04
C ILE A 173 -18.06 -4.16 -4.54
N GLU A 174 -18.26 -4.20 -5.85
CA GLU A 174 -19.54 -4.49 -6.50
C GLU A 174 -20.12 -5.85 -6.05
N THR A 175 -19.33 -6.92 -6.17
CA THR A 175 -19.79 -8.27 -5.79
C THR A 175 -20.15 -8.36 -4.30
N SER A 176 -19.46 -7.60 -3.45
CA SER A 176 -19.73 -7.56 -2.01
C SER A 176 -21.04 -6.83 -1.69
N TYR A 177 -21.48 -5.87 -2.53
CA TYR A 177 -22.76 -5.19 -2.37
C TYR A 177 -23.93 -6.12 -2.65
N ASP A 178 -23.86 -6.86 -3.75
CA ASP A 178 -24.94 -7.75 -4.19
C ASP A 178 -25.13 -8.94 -3.25
N ALA A 179 -24.05 -9.39 -2.60
CA ALA A 179 -24.08 -10.55 -1.71
C ALA A 179 -24.58 -10.27 -0.29
N SER A 180 -24.84 -9.01 0.08
CA SER A 180 -25.26 -8.65 1.45
C SER A 180 -26.79 -8.66 1.60
N PRO A 181 -27.38 -9.59 2.39
CA PRO A 181 -28.83 -9.64 2.59
C PRO A 181 -29.40 -8.41 3.31
N PHE A 182 -28.55 -7.58 3.91
CA PHE A 182 -28.94 -6.35 4.63
C PHE A 182 -28.98 -5.10 3.73
N ASN A 183 -28.54 -5.20 2.47
CA ASN A 183 -28.55 -4.07 1.52
C ASN A 183 -29.91 -3.88 0.83
N HIS A 184 -30.88 -4.79 1.01
CA HIS A 184 -32.26 -4.64 0.54
C HIS A 184 -33.16 -3.83 1.49
N SER A 185 -32.61 -3.14 2.48
CA SER A 185 -33.40 -2.19 3.27
C SER A 185 -33.69 -0.94 2.44
N ASN A 186 -34.96 -0.49 2.44
CA ASN A 186 -35.54 0.59 1.61
C ASN A 186 -34.86 1.98 1.70
N GLU A 187 -33.71 2.10 2.36
CA GLU A 187 -33.02 3.38 2.58
C GLU A 187 -31.82 3.62 1.64
N GLY A 188 -31.46 2.67 0.77
CA GLY A 188 -30.36 2.85 -0.20
C GLY A 188 -28.98 3.14 0.41
N ARG A 189 -28.83 2.96 1.73
CA ARG A 189 -27.59 3.25 2.46
C ARG A 189 -26.75 1.98 2.61
N ILE A 190 -25.60 1.96 1.94
CA ILE A 190 -24.54 0.98 2.17
C ILE A 190 -24.13 1.00 3.66
N ARG A 191 -24.21 -0.16 4.32
CA ARG A 191 -23.76 -0.33 5.70
C ARG A 191 -22.23 -0.46 5.77
N PRO A 192 -21.55 0.28 6.68
CA PRO A 192 -20.12 0.11 6.89
C PRO A 192 -19.76 -1.33 7.27
N SER A 193 -18.68 -1.88 6.69
CA SER A 193 -18.19 -3.22 7.03
C SER A 193 -16.86 -3.17 7.78
N PHE A 194 -16.68 -3.99 8.82
CA PHE A 194 -15.42 -4.15 9.55
C PHE A 194 -14.79 -5.52 9.30
N SER A 195 -13.48 -5.56 9.05
CA SER A 195 -12.70 -6.79 8.92
C SER A 195 -11.30 -6.59 9.50
N LEU A 196 -10.70 -7.63 10.08
CA LEU A 196 -9.28 -7.64 10.46
C LEU A 196 -8.37 -8.20 9.36
N ASP A 197 -8.96 -8.66 8.25
CA ASP A 197 -8.24 -9.18 7.09
C ASP A 197 -7.79 -8.04 6.15
N ASN A 198 -6.72 -8.29 5.42
CA ASN A 198 -6.25 -7.41 4.36
C ASN A 198 -7.21 -7.48 3.16
N GLY A 199 -7.95 -6.41 2.90
CA GLY A 199 -8.87 -6.32 1.78
C GLY A 199 -8.34 -5.39 0.69
N VAL A 200 -9.18 -4.48 0.21
CA VAL A 200 -8.89 -3.61 -0.94
C VAL A 200 -8.38 -2.23 -0.52
N VAL A 201 -8.56 -1.81 0.74
CA VAL A 201 -8.32 -0.42 1.15
C VAL A 201 -6.84 -0.06 1.08
N GLY A 202 -5.96 -0.88 1.64
CA GLY A 202 -4.51 -0.65 1.59
C GLY A 202 -3.95 -0.57 0.15
N PRO A 203 -4.23 -1.56 -0.72
CA PRO A 203 -3.82 -1.51 -2.12
C PRO A 203 -4.37 -0.32 -2.91
N LEU A 204 -5.65 0.04 -2.72
CA LEU A 204 -6.23 1.24 -3.36
C LEU A 204 -5.55 2.53 -2.88
N TYR A 205 -5.25 2.62 -1.58
CA TYR A 205 -4.48 3.74 -1.02
C TYR A 205 -3.08 3.83 -1.64
N ASN A 206 -2.41 2.70 -1.85
CA ASN A 206 -1.13 2.64 -2.56
C ASN A 206 -1.26 3.12 -4.01
N VAL A 207 -2.28 2.68 -4.74
CA VAL A 207 -2.52 3.17 -6.10
C VAL A 207 -2.72 4.68 -6.13
N ALA A 208 -3.61 5.21 -5.29
CA ALA A 208 -3.96 6.63 -5.29
C ALA A 208 -2.77 7.58 -5.01
N THR A 209 -1.76 7.09 -4.30
CA THR A 209 -0.64 7.91 -3.80
C THR A 209 0.69 7.61 -4.49
N LEU A 210 0.89 6.42 -5.05
CA LEU A 210 2.11 6.04 -5.78
C LEU A 210 1.98 6.22 -7.29
N CYS A 211 0.80 5.96 -7.87
CA CYS A 211 0.56 6.15 -9.30
C CYS A 211 0.48 7.64 -9.65
N ARG A 212 1.16 8.08 -10.71
CA ARG A 212 1.02 9.45 -11.26
C ARG A 212 -0.07 9.59 -12.29
N ASP A 213 -0.56 8.48 -12.84
CA ASP A 213 -1.57 8.54 -13.87
C ASP A 213 -2.83 9.19 -13.29
N PRO A 214 -3.26 10.35 -13.84
CA PRO A 214 -4.33 11.15 -13.27
C PRO A 214 -5.68 10.43 -13.25
N PHE A 215 -5.91 9.48 -14.15
CA PHE A 215 -7.17 8.75 -14.25
C PHE A 215 -7.18 7.57 -13.29
N ILE A 216 -6.11 6.76 -13.29
CA ILE A 216 -6.01 5.56 -12.44
C ILE A 216 -6.07 5.97 -10.96
N ARG A 217 -5.29 7.00 -10.58
CA ARG A 217 -5.20 7.41 -9.18
C ARG A 217 -6.50 8.03 -8.63
N ARG A 218 -7.23 8.78 -9.46
CA ARG A 218 -8.55 9.34 -9.07
C ARG A 218 -9.61 8.24 -8.99
N ARG A 219 -9.62 7.29 -9.92
CA ARG A 219 -10.51 6.12 -9.83
C ARG A 219 -10.26 5.30 -8.56
N ALA A 220 -9.01 5.17 -8.12
CA ALA A 220 -8.70 4.53 -6.84
C ALA A 220 -9.30 5.30 -5.64
N VAL A 221 -9.29 6.64 -5.67
CA VAL A 221 -9.97 7.48 -4.66
C VAL A 221 -11.48 7.27 -4.67
N ASP A 222 -12.10 7.25 -5.85
CA ASP A 222 -13.55 7.04 -5.97
C ASP A 222 -13.98 5.68 -5.40
N LEU A 223 -13.14 4.64 -5.59
CA LEU A 223 -13.35 3.33 -4.97
C LEU A 223 -13.19 3.37 -3.45
N LEU A 224 -12.20 4.10 -2.92
CA LEU A 224 -12.04 4.27 -1.48
C LEU A 224 -13.26 4.97 -0.84
N ARG A 225 -13.81 6.00 -1.52
CA ARG A 225 -15.02 6.73 -1.09
C ARG A 225 -16.28 5.86 -1.12
N SER A 226 -16.43 5.04 -2.15
CA SER A 226 -17.62 4.19 -2.29
C SER A 226 -17.57 2.99 -1.35
N ALA A 227 -16.40 2.41 -1.08
CA ALA A 227 -16.24 1.17 -0.35
C ALA A 227 -16.96 1.13 1.01
N ARG A 228 -16.88 2.22 1.81
CA ARG A 228 -17.37 2.29 3.21
C ARG A 228 -16.89 1.11 4.07
N ARG A 229 -15.56 0.88 4.13
CA ARG A 229 -14.96 -0.28 4.80
C ARG A 229 -13.92 0.13 5.83
N GLN A 230 -13.86 -0.62 6.92
CA GLN A 230 -12.77 -0.62 7.90
C GLN A 230 -12.02 -1.97 7.81
N GLU A 231 -10.75 -1.93 7.43
CA GLU A 231 -9.85 -3.08 7.31
C GLU A 231 -8.72 -2.96 8.34
N GLY A 232 -8.96 -3.46 9.54
CA GLY A 232 -8.10 -3.29 10.70
C GLY A 232 -7.89 -1.82 11.00
N ILE A 233 -6.69 -1.31 10.77
CA ILE A 233 -6.37 0.12 10.97
C ILE A 233 -6.77 1.01 9.78
N PHE A 234 -7.06 0.41 8.63
CA PHE A 234 -7.44 1.16 7.43
C PHE A 234 -8.91 1.52 7.45
N ASN A 235 -9.20 2.82 7.36
CA ASN A 235 -10.55 3.31 7.09
C ASN A 235 -10.61 3.83 5.65
N SER A 236 -11.54 3.33 4.83
CA SER A 236 -11.59 3.68 3.41
C SER A 236 -11.82 5.17 3.17
N ASP A 237 -12.71 5.80 3.93
CA ASP A 237 -13.01 7.23 3.82
C ASP A 237 -11.83 8.09 4.26
N LEU A 238 -11.15 7.72 5.36
CA LEU A 238 -9.94 8.41 5.79
C LEU A 238 -8.83 8.30 4.74
N CYS A 239 -8.61 7.10 4.20
CA CYS A 239 -7.65 6.87 3.13
C CYS A 239 -7.95 7.72 1.90
N ALA A 240 -9.22 7.87 1.53
CA ALA A 240 -9.64 8.75 0.43
C ALA A 240 -9.31 10.22 0.71
N ILE A 241 -9.67 10.73 1.91
CA ILE A 241 -9.37 12.12 2.32
C ILE A 241 -7.87 12.41 2.20
N VAL A 242 -7.05 11.50 2.72
CA VAL A 242 -5.60 11.63 2.68
C VAL A 242 -5.07 11.58 1.24
N ALA A 243 -5.53 10.62 0.44
CA ALA A 243 -5.13 10.48 -0.96
C ALA A 243 -5.51 11.70 -1.81
N GLU A 244 -6.72 12.25 -1.66
CA GLU A 244 -7.16 13.49 -2.31
C GLU A 244 -6.25 14.67 -1.96
N LYS A 245 -5.87 14.77 -0.68
CA LYS A 245 -4.96 15.84 -0.23
C LYS A 245 -3.59 15.71 -0.86
N ILE A 246 -3.04 14.50 -0.95
CA ILE A 246 -1.76 14.21 -1.61
C ILE A 246 -1.82 14.58 -3.09
N ILE A 247 -2.86 14.12 -3.80
CA ILE A 247 -3.08 14.44 -5.22
C ILE A 247 -3.11 15.97 -5.40
N SER A 248 -3.92 16.67 -4.61
CA SER A 248 -4.02 18.13 -4.70
C SER A 248 -2.67 18.81 -4.47
N ILE A 249 -1.86 18.37 -3.51
CA ILE A 249 -0.54 18.97 -3.25
C ILE A 249 0.40 18.73 -4.44
N GLU A 250 0.49 17.49 -4.92
CA GLU A 250 1.38 17.13 -6.04
C GLU A 250 1.02 17.87 -7.33
N GLU A 251 -0.28 17.98 -7.63
CA GLU A 251 -0.75 18.64 -8.86
C GLU A 251 -0.60 20.16 -8.80
N THR A 252 -0.93 20.80 -7.68
CA THR A 252 -0.68 22.25 -7.49
C THR A 252 0.82 22.57 -7.53
N ALA A 253 1.67 21.69 -7.00
CA ALA A 253 3.11 21.86 -7.06
C ALA A 253 3.65 21.68 -8.48
N ALA A 254 3.15 20.69 -9.22
CA ALA A 254 3.53 20.48 -10.61
C ALA A 254 3.20 21.69 -11.49
N GLU A 255 1.99 22.27 -11.35
CA GLU A 255 1.59 23.47 -12.08
C GLU A 255 2.53 24.65 -11.80
N LYS A 256 2.92 24.86 -10.54
CA LYS A 256 3.85 25.93 -10.16
C LYS A 256 5.27 25.71 -10.70
N VAL A 257 5.77 24.48 -10.70
CA VAL A 257 7.08 24.16 -11.29
C VAL A 257 7.10 24.40 -12.79
N ILE A 258 5.97 24.15 -13.48
CA ILE A 258 5.83 24.45 -14.92
C ILE A 258 5.85 25.97 -15.18
N LEU A 259 5.29 26.76 -14.27
CA LEU A 259 5.20 28.22 -14.39
C LEU A 259 6.48 28.97 -13.94
N ASP A 260 7.17 28.48 -12.89
CA ASP A 260 8.39 29.08 -12.33
C ASP A 260 9.63 28.22 -12.67
N TYR A 261 10.36 28.60 -13.72
CA TYR A 261 11.56 27.92 -14.26
C TYR A 261 12.76 27.78 -13.28
N GLN A 262 12.66 28.15 -11.98
CA GLN A 262 13.81 28.29 -11.07
C GLN A 262 13.64 27.82 -9.60
N SER A 263 12.59 27.08 -9.19
CA SER A 263 12.37 26.76 -7.76
C SER A 263 12.16 25.27 -7.48
N ASP A 264 13.25 24.49 -7.42
CA ASP A 264 13.19 23.03 -7.24
C ASP A 264 12.97 22.54 -5.80
N LEU A 265 13.06 23.40 -4.77
CA LEU A 265 12.97 22.95 -3.37
C LEU A 265 12.13 23.83 -2.44
N LEU A 266 11.95 25.13 -2.74
CA LEU A 266 11.23 26.08 -1.87
C LEU A 266 9.71 26.09 -2.13
N SER A 267 9.22 25.34 -3.14
CA SER A 267 7.82 25.37 -3.56
C SER A 267 6.90 24.49 -2.69
N LEU A 268 7.32 23.31 -2.26
CA LEU A 268 6.46 22.42 -1.44
C LEU A 268 6.12 23.02 -0.07
N GLU A 269 7.11 23.55 0.67
CA GLU A 269 6.88 24.18 1.97
C GLU A 269 5.95 25.39 1.87
N SER A 270 6.09 26.22 0.82
CA SER A 270 5.23 27.39 0.60
C SER A 270 3.82 27.01 0.13
N ILE A 271 3.66 25.95 -0.68
CA ILE A 271 2.36 25.41 -1.09
C ILE A 271 1.60 24.84 0.10
N ILE A 272 2.29 24.09 0.96
CA ILE A 272 1.68 23.42 2.12
C ILE A 272 1.36 24.41 3.25
N SER A 273 2.17 25.46 3.42
CA SER A 273 1.92 26.55 4.37
C SER A 273 0.70 27.41 4.00
N ASN A 274 0.30 27.40 2.73
CA ASN A 274 -0.89 28.14 2.29
C ASN A 274 -2.15 27.36 2.69
N LYS A 275 -2.88 27.87 3.70
CA LYS A 275 -4.06 27.21 4.29
C LYS A 275 -5.22 26.97 3.30
N LYS A 276 -5.18 27.54 2.10
CA LYS A 276 -6.05 27.21 0.98
C LYS A 276 -5.18 26.72 -0.17
N LEU A 277 -5.15 25.40 -0.40
CA LEU A 277 -4.73 24.87 -1.69
C LEU A 277 -5.80 25.27 -2.70
N GLU A 278 -5.48 26.20 -3.59
CA GLU A 278 -6.32 26.47 -4.74
C GLU A 278 -6.30 25.24 -5.66
N LYS A 279 -7.45 24.92 -6.26
CA LYS A 279 -7.52 23.83 -7.24
C LYS A 279 -6.57 24.17 -8.40
N PRO A 280 -5.91 23.16 -9.01
CA PRO A 280 -5.07 23.40 -10.18
C PRO A 280 -5.86 24.16 -11.27
N GLY A 281 -5.23 25.13 -11.92
CA GLY A 281 -5.82 25.92 -13.00
C GLY A 281 -5.88 25.14 -14.32
N SER A 282 -5.05 24.11 -14.48
CA SER A 282 -4.94 23.25 -15.66
C SER A 282 -5.11 21.77 -15.30
N GLU A 283 -5.78 21.01 -16.18
CA GLU A 283 -6.01 19.59 -15.98
C GLU A 283 -4.78 18.77 -16.39
N ILE A 284 -4.20 18.04 -15.43
CA ILE A 284 -3.08 17.11 -15.70
C ILE A 284 -3.66 15.82 -16.28
N THR A 285 -3.22 15.46 -17.50
CA THR A 285 -3.77 14.33 -18.27
C THR A 285 -2.82 13.15 -18.47
N LYS A 286 -1.56 13.25 -18.02
CA LYS A 286 -0.55 12.18 -18.13
C LYS A 286 0.43 12.19 -16.97
N SER A 287 1.03 11.05 -16.65
CA SER A 287 2.00 10.90 -15.56
C SER A 287 3.16 11.91 -15.60
N SER A 288 3.68 12.23 -16.80
CA SER A 288 4.78 13.18 -16.98
C SER A 288 4.41 14.63 -16.65
N GLY A 289 3.12 14.93 -16.48
CA GLY A 289 2.66 16.21 -15.95
C GLY A 289 2.92 16.39 -14.45
N ILE A 290 3.36 15.35 -13.72
CA ILE A 290 3.73 15.41 -12.31
C ILE A 290 5.23 15.06 -12.15
N PRO A 291 6.14 16.06 -12.08
CA PRO A 291 7.57 15.84 -11.94
C PRO A 291 7.95 15.06 -10.67
N ASN A 292 9.05 14.30 -10.71
CA ASN A 292 9.56 13.58 -9.54
C ASN A 292 9.88 14.51 -8.36
N THR A 293 10.31 15.75 -8.64
CA THR A 293 10.70 16.74 -7.63
C THR A 293 9.56 17.16 -6.71
N VAL A 294 8.30 17.01 -7.14
CA VAL A 294 7.12 17.36 -6.34
C VAL A 294 6.39 16.14 -5.74
N ARG A 295 6.85 14.92 -6.06
CA ARG A 295 6.22 13.69 -5.57
C ARG A 295 6.42 13.51 -4.07
N LEU A 296 5.35 13.19 -3.35
CA LEU A 296 5.44 12.82 -1.95
C LEU A 296 5.78 11.32 -1.86
N THR A 297 6.80 10.97 -1.08
CA THR A 297 7.24 9.56 -0.95
C THR A 297 6.48 8.80 0.13
N TYR A 298 6.00 9.50 1.15
CA TYR A 298 5.20 8.94 2.22
C TYR A 298 4.14 9.93 2.69
N ALA A 299 3.04 9.38 3.20
CA ALA A 299 1.95 10.14 3.79
C ALA A 299 1.20 9.25 4.78
N TYR A 300 1.25 9.59 6.06
CA TYR A 300 0.61 8.80 7.11
C TYR A 300 -0.09 9.66 8.16
N PRO A 301 -1.20 9.18 8.72
CA PRO A 301 -1.85 9.87 9.83
C PRO A 301 -0.97 9.74 11.10
N LYS A 302 -0.73 10.87 11.75
CA LYS A 302 -0.08 10.98 13.06
C LYS A 302 -1.07 11.53 14.07
N PHE A 303 -1.17 10.86 15.21
CA PHE A 303 -2.11 11.22 16.28
C PHE A 303 -1.34 11.85 17.43
N ASP A 304 -1.69 13.08 17.81
CA ASP A 304 -1.37 13.64 19.12
C ASP A 304 -2.52 13.28 20.06
N ILE A 305 -2.33 12.17 20.79
CA ILE A 305 -3.34 11.62 21.71
C ILE A 305 -3.65 12.61 22.83
N PHE A 306 -2.64 13.33 23.33
CA PHE A 306 -2.80 14.26 24.44
C PHE A 306 -3.58 15.50 24.03
N LYS A 307 -3.32 16.02 22.83
CA LYS A 307 -4.05 17.19 22.30
C LYS A 307 -5.32 16.81 21.55
N LYS A 308 -5.62 15.51 21.38
CA LYS A 308 -6.70 14.99 20.55
C LYS A 308 -6.67 15.56 19.13
N GLN A 309 -5.47 15.72 18.58
CA GLN A 309 -5.25 16.27 17.25
C GLN A 309 -4.76 15.17 16.31
N MET A 310 -5.22 15.22 15.06
CA MET A 310 -4.67 14.41 13.99
C MET A 310 -3.95 15.30 12.99
N PHE A 311 -2.79 14.81 12.57
CA PHE A 311 -2.00 15.37 11.49
C PHE A 311 -1.87 14.35 10.38
N LEU A 312 -1.83 14.81 9.13
CA LEU A 312 -1.27 14.07 8.03
C LEU A 312 0.20 14.45 7.92
N THR A 313 1.09 13.52 8.28
CA THR A 313 2.53 13.66 8.08
C THR A 313 2.85 13.29 6.64
N ILE A 314 3.38 14.23 5.86
CA ILE A 314 3.82 14.01 4.48
C ILE A 314 5.29 14.38 4.33
N GLY A 315 5.97 13.75 3.37
CA GLY A 315 7.34 14.15 3.06
C GLY A 315 7.94 13.45 1.86
N GLN A 316 9.17 13.85 1.58
CA GLN A 316 10.07 13.26 0.59
C GLN A 316 11.21 12.56 1.33
N SER A 317 11.66 11.41 0.84
CA SER A 317 12.79 10.68 1.40
C SER A 317 14.00 11.62 1.55
N MET A 318 14.66 11.60 2.71
CA MET A 318 15.82 12.43 3.04
C MET A 318 15.60 13.95 3.18
N LYS A 319 14.34 14.43 3.20
CA LYS A 319 13.97 15.82 3.52
C LYS A 319 13.14 15.91 4.80
N ALA A 320 12.94 17.13 5.34
CA ALA A 320 12.07 17.36 6.49
C ALA A 320 10.61 16.94 6.19
N ASP A 321 9.94 16.32 7.16
CA ASP A 321 8.52 15.99 7.10
C ASP A 321 7.65 17.18 7.52
N ILE A 322 6.43 17.25 6.99
CA ILE A 322 5.48 18.31 7.29
C ILE A 322 4.20 17.69 7.86
N ASN A 323 3.73 18.25 8.97
CA ASN A 323 2.49 17.85 9.64
C ASN A 323 1.35 18.78 9.25
N ILE A 324 0.42 18.29 8.44
CA ILE A 324 -0.79 19.03 8.03
C ILE A 324 -1.93 18.68 9.00
N PRO A 325 -2.51 19.63 9.75
CA PRO A 325 -3.66 19.34 10.59
C PRO A 325 -4.83 18.81 9.74
N LEU A 326 -5.36 17.65 10.09
CA LEU A 326 -6.61 17.14 9.52
C LEU A 326 -7.75 17.76 10.36
N PRO A 327 -8.56 18.69 9.80
CA PRO A 327 -9.56 19.42 10.59
C PRO A 327 -10.54 18.43 11.24
N ALA A 328 -10.54 18.42 12.58
CA ALA A 328 -11.45 17.74 13.49
C ALA A 328 -12.18 16.51 12.92
N MET A 329 -11.52 15.35 12.95
CA MET A 329 -12.15 14.06 12.70
C MET A 329 -13.11 13.67 13.84
N SER A 330 -14.27 14.32 13.93
CA SER A 330 -15.40 13.85 14.75
C SER A 330 -15.99 12.52 14.23
N PHE A 331 -15.59 12.04 13.06
CA PHE A 331 -16.19 10.88 12.40
C PHE A 331 -15.58 9.51 12.76
N LEU A 332 -14.42 9.47 13.43
CA LEU A 332 -13.73 8.19 13.75
C LEU A 332 -14.02 7.65 15.15
N VAL A 333 -14.69 8.43 16.00
CA VAL A 333 -14.99 8.05 17.40
C VAL A 333 -16.49 8.08 17.71
N ASP A 334 -17.29 8.85 16.95
CA ASP A 334 -18.74 8.90 17.14
C ASP A 334 -19.44 7.95 16.17
N VAL A 335 -19.69 6.72 16.62
CA VAL A 335 -20.86 5.98 16.17
C VAL A 335 -22.06 6.64 16.86
N PRO A 336 -23.00 7.28 16.13
CA PRO A 336 -24.25 7.68 16.75
C PRO A 336 -24.98 6.40 17.16
N ASN A 337 -25.30 6.28 18.44
CA ASN A 337 -26.19 5.24 18.97
C ASN A 337 -27.54 5.24 18.25
#